data_AF-A0A6A6EEQ9-F1
#
_entry.id   AF-A0A6A6EEQ9-F1
#
_cell.length_a   1.000
_cell.length_b   1.000
_cell.length_c   1.000
_cell.angle_alpha   90.00
_cell.angle_beta   90.00
_cell.angle_gamma   90.00
#
_symmetry.space_group_name_H-M   'P 1'
#
loop_
_entity.id
_entity.type
_entity.pdbx_description
1 polymer ?
#
loop_
_entity_poly.entity_id
_entity_poly.type
_entity_poly.pdbx_seq_one_letter_code
_entity_poly.pdbx_strand_id
1 'polypeptide(L)'
;MTPNLFLATQTLFSPHKWFKQQKSARPARKTEHWDDPVRGIYEYIPGRGWYLVATDKPKDEDAPEETPVETVKMTQPVQVKYSKVLKRNMLQPDYDMRKRYGKIKDSKGKFEEAGFFRLDDGVAWVHCWDEEGEFIPGPYKLWCIDQKSGNFRHMLKGDDPEYVHSRRNSYDRHSQDSRSTQYRSGPGSNREGPSIPSTRANSRANSLRGLTSAPTSAPTSKPASRANSRPTSPKSPGVPLSEATTLLNPIAAERAVAGRAGATSPGSGRLHPNSVAPANGE
;
A
#
# COMPACT_ATOMS: atom_id res chain seq x y z
N MET A 1 -23.87 64.72 -27.81
CA MET A 1 -22.44 64.48 -27.51
C MET A 1 -21.91 63.49 -28.52
N THR A 2 -21.05 63.92 -29.44
CA THR A 2 -20.43 63.05 -30.43
C THR A 2 -19.19 62.37 -29.83
N PRO A 3 -19.03 61.04 -29.96
CA PRO A 3 -17.86 60.36 -29.43
C PRO A 3 -16.61 60.79 -30.20
N ASN A 4 -15.51 60.98 -29.47
CA ASN A 4 -14.23 61.39 -30.05
C ASN A 4 -13.63 60.26 -30.91
N LEU A 5 -13.69 60.44 -32.23
CA LEU A 5 -13.27 59.45 -33.24
C LEU A 5 -11.77 59.09 -33.14
N PHE A 6 -10.95 60.00 -32.62
CA PHE A 6 -9.52 59.77 -32.41
C PHE A 6 -9.25 58.73 -31.31
N LEU A 7 -10.06 58.71 -30.25
CA LEU A 7 -9.95 57.71 -29.19
C LEU A 7 -10.35 56.31 -29.70
N ALA A 8 -11.36 56.24 -30.57
CA ALA A 8 -11.80 54.97 -31.15
C ALA A 8 -10.70 54.32 -32.02
N THR A 9 -10.05 55.07 -32.91
CA THR A 9 -8.98 54.52 -33.75
C THR A 9 -7.76 54.12 -32.93
N GLN A 10 -7.40 54.88 -31.89
CA GLN A 10 -6.29 54.50 -31.00
C GLN A 10 -6.54 53.17 -30.28
N THR A 11 -7.78 52.87 -29.89
CA THR A 11 -8.14 51.58 -29.29
C THR A 11 -8.15 50.44 -30.31
N LEU A 12 -8.50 50.71 -31.57
CA LEU A 12 -8.55 49.71 -32.64
C LEU A 12 -7.17 49.36 -33.23
N PHE A 13 -6.15 50.21 -33.07
CA PHE A 13 -4.80 49.93 -33.59
C PHE A 13 -3.76 49.68 -32.49
N SER A 14 -4.22 49.42 -31.26
CA SER A 14 -3.36 49.01 -30.15
C SER A 14 -3.56 47.52 -29.86
N PRO A 15 -3.05 46.58 -30.68
CA PRO A 15 -3.25 45.13 -30.47
C PRO A 15 -2.73 44.69 -29.10
N HIS A 16 -1.72 45.37 -28.54
CA HIS A 16 -1.23 45.11 -27.19
C HIS A 16 -2.28 45.36 -26.09
N LYS A 17 -3.31 46.17 -26.35
CA LYS A 17 -4.46 46.39 -25.43
C LYS A 17 -5.57 45.36 -25.63
N TRP A 18 -5.70 44.77 -26.82
CA TRP A 18 -6.67 43.70 -27.08
C TRP A 18 -6.33 42.41 -26.34
N PHE A 19 -5.03 42.14 -26.15
CA PHE A 19 -4.53 40.99 -25.37
C PHE A 19 -4.20 41.31 -23.92
N LYS A 20 -4.50 42.52 -23.42
CA LYS A 20 -4.58 42.73 -21.97
C LYS A 20 -5.84 42.02 -21.50
N GLN A 21 -5.75 40.69 -21.38
CA GLN A 21 -6.67 39.89 -20.59
C GLN A 21 -6.94 40.71 -19.33
N GLN A 22 -8.21 41.08 -19.15
CA GLN A 22 -8.63 41.70 -17.89
C GLN A 22 -8.02 40.86 -16.79
N LYS A 23 -7.29 41.49 -15.87
CA LYS A 23 -6.66 40.81 -14.73
C LYS A 23 -7.75 39.94 -14.13
N SER A 24 -7.75 38.65 -14.47
CA SER A 24 -8.81 37.76 -14.06
C SER A 24 -8.78 37.82 -12.55
N ALA A 25 -9.93 38.16 -11.96
CA ALA A 25 -10.03 38.28 -10.52
C ALA A 25 -9.35 37.05 -9.93
N ARG A 26 -8.32 37.27 -9.10
CA ARG A 26 -7.53 36.16 -8.54
C ARG A 26 -8.53 35.15 -7.98
N PRO A 27 -8.42 33.86 -8.34
CA PRO A 27 -9.39 32.87 -7.90
C PRO A 27 -9.58 32.99 -6.39
N ALA A 28 -10.83 33.19 -5.98
CA ALA A 28 -11.15 33.36 -4.57
C ALA A 28 -10.87 32.06 -3.83
N ARG A 29 -10.43 32.17 -2.57
CA ARG A 29 -10.26 31.02 -1.69
C ARG A 29 -11.64 30.43 -1.40
N LYS A 30 -11.73 29.11 -1.38
CA LYS A 30 -12.98 28.39 -1.05
C LYS A 30 -12.81 27.72 0.29
N THR A 31 -13.84 27.77 1.12
CA THR A 31 -13.88 27.07 2.40
C THR A 31 -15.01 26.04 2.36
N GLU A 32 -14.70 24.82 2.76
CA GLU A 32 -15.64 23.70 2.80
C GLU A 32 -15.45 22.94 4.11
N HIS A 33 -16.52 22.39 4.66
CA HIS A 33 -16.46 21.51 5.81
C HIS A 33 -16.51 20.06 5.33
N TRP A 34 -15.54 19.24 5.73
CA TRP A 34 -15.44 17.83 5.35
C TRP A 34 -15.41 16.94 6.59
N ASP A 35 -15.97 15.74 6.47
CA ASP A 35 -15.90 14.72 7.52
C ASP A 35 -14.61 13.87 7.44
N ASP A 36 -14.09 13.65 6.23
CA ASP A 36 -12.90 12.83 5.97
C ASP A 36 -11.78 13.66 5.31
N PRO A 37 -10.49 13.44 5.63
CA PRO A 37 -9.92 12.45 6.56
C PRO A 37 -10.01 12.83 8.06
N VAL A 38 -10.25 14.10 8.37
CA VAL A 38 -10.47 14.59 9.74
C VAL A 38 -11.60 15.59 9.69
N ARG A 39 -12.58 15.48 10.59
CA ARG A 39 -13.74 16.37 10.61
C ARG A 39 -13.31 17.81 10.89
N GLY A 40 -13.65 18.73 9.99
CA GLY A 40 -13.25 20.12 10.13
C GLY A 40 -13.43 20.99 8.89
N ILE A 41 -12.89 22.20 8.98
CA ILE A 41 -12.95 23.22 7.93
C ILE A 41 -11.67 23.17 7.11
N TYR A 42 -11.85 22.97 5.80
CA TYR A 42 -10.82 22.94 4.78
C TYR A 42 -10.87 24.19 3.92
N GLU A 43 -9.70 24.73 3.57
CA GLU A 43 -9.55 25.90 2.68
C GLU A 43 -8.78 25.50 1.42
N TYR A 44 -9.38 25.74 0.26
CA TYR A 44 -8.73 25.61 -1.03
C TYR A 44 -7.95 26.89 -1.35
N ILE A 45 -6.63 26.75 -1.44
CA ILE A 45 -5.72 27.80 -1.87
C ILE A 45 -5.34 27.55 -3.34
N PRO A 46 -5.75 28.42 -4.27
CA PRO A 46 -5.44 28.26 -5.69
C PRO A 46 -3.94 28.09 -5.94
N GLY A 47 -3.58 27.06 -6.72
CA GLY A 47 -2.19 26.70 -7.00
C GLY A 47 -1.47 25.89 -5.91
N ARG A 48 -2.05 25.75 -4.71
CA ARG A 48 -1.48 24.95 -3.61
C ARG A 48 -2.33 23.74 -3.20
N GLY A 49 -3.64 23.80 -3.44
CA GLY A 49 -4.57 22.73 -3.12
C GLY A 49 -5.34 22.98 -1.82
N TRP A 50 -5.81 21.90 -1.21
CA TRP A 50 -6.63 21.93 0.00
C TRP A 50 -5.77 21.91 1.27
N TYR A 51 -6.21 22.62 2.30
CA TYR A 51 -5.58 22.66 3.62
C TYR A 51 -6.61 22.52 4.72
N LEU A 52 -6.33 21.74 5.76
CA LEU A 52 -7.11 21.71 7.00
C LEU A 52 -6.75 22.94 7.84
N VAL A 53 -7.73 23.79 8.14
CA VAL A 53 -7.53 25.06 8.85
C VAL A 53 -8.13 25.05 10.26
N ALA A 54 -9.19 24.29 10.48
CA ALA A 54 -9.77 24.08 11.80
C ALA A 54 -10.31 22.66 11.91
N THR A 55 -10.20 22.06 13.10
CA THR A 55 -10.80 20.76 13.41
C THR A 55 -11.98 20.94 14.33
N ASP A 56 -12.98 20.09 14.18
CA ASP A 56 -14.13 20.06 15.08
C ASP A 56 -13.69 19.47 16.42
N LYS A 57 -14.15 20.05 17.53
CA LYS A 57 -13.98 19.40 18.84
C LYS A 57 -14.85 18.14 18.89
N PRO A 58 -14.39 17.06 19.55
CA PRO A 58 -15.28 15.97 19.87
C PRO A 58 -16.44 16.53 20.68
N LYS A 59 -17.66 16.27 20.22
CA LYS A 59 -18.85 16.65 20.97
C LYS A 59 -18.89 15.80 22.23
N ASP A 60 -18.84 16.42 23.40
CA ASP A 60 -19.07 15.72 24.67
C ASP A 60 -20.47 15.08 24.59
N GLU A 61 -20.57 13.79 24.89
CA GLU A 61 -21.80 12.99 24.70
C GLU A 61 -22.99 13.52 25.52
N ASP A 62 -22.72 14.35 26.53
CA ASP A 62 -23.71 14.96 27.43
C ASP A 62 -24.24 16.33 26.93
N ALA A 63 -23.76 16.86 25.81
CA ALA A 63 -24.16 18.17 25.30
C ALA A 63 -25.42 18.12 24.39
N PRO A 64 -26.42 19.00 24.62
CA PRO A 64 -27.65 19.02 23.85
C PRO A 64 -27.42 19.21 22.34
N GLU A 65 -28.31 18.64 21.51
CA GLU A 65 -28.12 18.48 20.06
C GLU A 65 -27.94 19.78 19.26
N GLU A 66 -28.36 20.92 19.82
CA GLU A 66 -28.44 22.20 19.12
C GLU A 66 -27.22 23.13 19.32
N THR A 67 -26.19 22.72 20.06
CA THR A 67 -25.02 23.60 20.26
C THR A 67 -24.19 23.71 18.97
N PRO A 68 -23.84 24.93 18.52
CA PRO A 68 -23.00 25.12 17.34
C PRO A 68 -21.67 24.37 17.51
N VAL A 69 -21.24 23.66 16.46
CA VAL A 69 -20.00 22.86 16.47
C VAL A 69 -18.82 23.77 16.82
N GLU A 70 -18.21 23.54 17.98
CA GLU A 70 -17.02 24.27 18.38
C GLU A 70 -15.84 23.82 17.52
N THR A 71 -15.26 24.76 16.78
CA THR A 71 -14.09 24.50 15.94
C THR A 71 -12.82 25.02 16.62
N VAL A 72 -11.77 24.21 16.62
CA VAL A 72 -10.42 24.61 17.08
C VAL A 72 -9.61 24.97 15.85
N LYS A 73 -9.26 26.25 15.74
CA LYS A 73 -8.36 26.72 14.68
C LYS A 73 -6.98 26.10 14.85
N MET A 74 -6.46 25.51 13.78
CA MET A 74 -5.11 24.94 13.76
C MET A 74 -4.05 26.03 13.83
N THR A 75 -2.98 25.80 14.60
CA THR A 75 -1.81 26.69 14.66
C THR A 75 -1.14 26.81 13.28
N GLN A 76 -1.06 25.70 12.55
CA GLN A 76 -0.51 25.64 11.19
C GLN A 76 -1.46 24.88 10.28
N PRO A 77 -1.91 25.46 9.15
CA PRO A 77 -2.74 24.74 8.19
C PRO A 77 -2.02 23.52 7.63
N VAL A 78 -2.69 22.37 7.63
CA VAL A 78 -2.09 21.09 7.19
C VAL A 78 -2.54 20.79 5.76
N GLN A 79 -1.60 20.61 4.83
CA GLN A 79 -1.94 20.32 3.43
C GLN A 79 -2.65 18.96 3.31
N VAL A 80 -3.65 18.90 2.44
CA VAL A 80 -4.33 17.66 2.04
C VAL A 80 -3.74 17.18 0.72
N LYS A 81 -3.34 15.92 0.66
CA LYS A 81 -2.85 15.25 -0.53
C LYS A 81 -3.82 14.15 -0.94
N TYR A 82 -4.12 14.06 -2.23
CA TYR A 82 -4.86 12.92 -2.77
C TYR A 82 -3.91 11.74 -2.97
N SER A 83 -4.13 10.64 -2.25
CA SER A 83 -3.37 9.43 -2.43
C SER A 83 -3.85 8.67 -3.67
N LYS A 84 -3.00 8.55 -4.69
CA LYS A 84 -3.30 7.76 -5.90
C LYS A 84 -3.43 6.26 -5.63
N VAL A 85 -2.78 5.76 -4.58
CA VAL A 85 -2.80 4.34 -4.19
C VAL A 85 -4.10 3.98 -3.48
N LEU A 86 -4.49 4.77 -2.47
CA LEU A 86 -5.71 4.54 -1.69
C LEU A 86 -6.95 5.21 -2.30
N LYS A 87 -6.77 6.07 -3.30
CA LYS A 87 -7.81 6.84 -3.99
C LYS A 87 -8.64 7.73 -3.06
N ARG A 88 -8.03 8.23 -1.98
CA ARG A 88 -8.67 9.10 -0.98
C ARG A 88 -7.78 10.29 -0.60
N ASN A 89 -8.42 11.34 -0.10
CA ASN A 89 -7.73 12.50 0.48
C ASN A 89 -7.13 12.12 1.84
N MET A 90 -5.91 12.58 2.09
CA MET A 90 -5.18 12.33 3.32
C MET A 90 -4.43 13.58 3.73
N LEU A 91 -4.19 13.75 5.03
CA LEU A 91 -3.34 14.82 5.52
C LEU A 91 -1.88 14.55 5.14
N GLN A 92 -1.13 15.61 4.85
CA GLN A 92 0.26 15.51 4.45
C GLN A 92 1.14 14.73 5.43
N PRO A 93 1.06 14.93 6.77
CA PRO A 93 1.86 14.16 7.71
C PRO A 93 1.62 12.65 7.63
N ASP A 94 0.35 12.22 7.54
CA ASP A 94 -0.01 10.79 7.40
C ASP A 94 0.44 10.24 6.04
N TYR A 95 0.28 11.03 4.98
CA TYR A 95 0.74 10.66 3.64
C TYR A 95 2.27 10.48 3.58
N ASP A 96 3.02 11.38 4.22
CA ASP A 96 4.50 11.34 4.25
C ASP A 96 5.00 10.20 5.18
N MET A 97 4.32 9.93 6.31
CA MET A 97 4.62 8.78 7.18
C MET A 97 4.41 7.42 6.50
N ARG A 98 3.49 7.34 5.54
CA ARG A 98 3.21 6.12 4.77
C ARG A 98 4.17 5.92 3.61
N LYS A 99 4.97 6.93 3.25
CA LYS A 99 6.02 6.81 2.25
C LYS A 99 7.31 6.31 2.85
N ARG A 100 7.93 5.34 2.19
CA ARG A 100 9.27 4.86 2.58
C ARG A 100 10.04 4.41 1.34
N TYR A 101 11.32 4.76 1.29
CA TYR A 101 12.23 4.25 0.27
C TYR A 101 13.00 3.05 0.82
N GLY A 102 13.33 2.11 -0.05
CA GLY A 102 14.11 0.94 0.33
C GLY A 102 14.70 0.22 -0.87
N LYS A 103 15.70 -0.62 -0.61
CA LYS A 103 16.41 -1.37 -1.65
C LYS A 103 15.71 -2.69 -1.92
N ILE A 104 15.42 -2.97 -3.18
CA ILE A 104 14.91 -4.26 -3.64
C ILE A 104 15.88 -4.92 -4.60
N LYS A 105 15.86 -6.25 -4.66
CA LYS A 105 16.61 -7.00 -5.68
C LYS A 105 15.76 -7.14 -6.92
N ASP A 106 16.24 -6.62 -8.04
CA ASP A 106 15.69 -6.90 -9.36
C ASP A 106 15.90 -8.39 -9.71
N SER A 107 15.20 -8.87 -10.73
CA SER A 107 15.34 -10.16 -11.40
C SER A 107 16.80 -10.53 -11.72
N LYS A 108 17.65 -9.54 -11.99
CA LYS A 108 19.10 -9.72 -12.25
C LYS A 108 19.95 -9.80 -10.97
N GLY A 109 19.34 -9.70 -9.79
CA GLY A 109 20.00 -9.68 -8.49
C GLY A 109 20.65 -8.34 -8.13
N LYS A 110 20.53 -7.30 -8.97
CA LYS A 110 21.00 -5.94 -8.68
C LYS A 110 20.07 -5.28 -7.66
N PHE A 111 20.62 -4.49 -6.75
CA PHE A 111 19.81 -3.67 -5.86
C PHE A 111 19.40 -2.37 -6.53
N GLU A 112 18.11 -2.06 -6.45
CA GLU A 112 17.43 -0.87 -7.00
C GLU A 112 16.70 -0.17 -5.85
N GLU A 113 16.72 1.16 -5.86
CA GLU A 113 16.02 1.98 -4.87
C GLU A 113 14.58 2.20 -5.31
N ALA A 114 13.64 1.70 -4.52
CA ALA A 114 12.23 1.71 -4.83
C ALA A 114 11.44 2.49 -3.77
N GLY A 115 10.43 3.24 -4.20
CA GLY A 115 9.53 3.94 -3.28
C GLY A 115 8.27 3.12 -2.98
N PHE A 116 8.01 2.94 -1.69
CA PHE A 116 6.89 2.18 -1.17
C PHE A 116 5.86 3.07 -0.47
N PHE A 117 4.59 2.68 -0.58
CA PHE A 117 3.47 3.27 0.16
C PHE A 117 2.81 2.23 1.06
N ARG A 118 2.62 2.57 2.34
CA ARG A 118 1.96 1.71 3.32
C ARG A 118 0.44 1.77 3.18
N LEU A 119 -0.19 0.59 3.13
CA LEU A 119 -1.64 0.45 3.07
C LEU A 119 -2.29 0.61 4.45
N ASP A 120 -3.63 0.58 4.49
CA ASP A 120 -4.42 0.81 5.70
C ASP A 120 -4.39 -0.35 6.70
N ASP A 121 -4.00 -1.54 6.25
CA ASP A 121 -3.77 -2.71 7.11
C ASP A 121 -2.57 -2.53 8.05
N GLY A 122 -1.74 -1.53 7.79
CA GLY A 122 -0.58 -1.20 8.60
C GLY A 122 0.59 -2.17 8.43
N VAL A 123 0.46 -3.24 7.66
CA VAL A 123 1.51 -4.25 7.46
C VAL A 123 1.99 -4.26 6.03
N ALA A 124 1.08 -4.23 5.06
CA ALA A 124 1.41 -4.30 3.66
C ALA A 124 1.88 -2.95 3.09
N TRP A 125 2.83 -3.07 2.18
CA TRP A 125 3.41 -2.00 1.40
C TRP A 125 3.21 -2.28 -0.08
N VAL A 126 3.06 -1.22 -0.88
CA VAL A 126 3.02 -1.31 -2.34
C VAL A 126 4.18 -0.52 -2.94
N HIS A 127 4.84 -1.10 -3.92
CA HIS A 127 5.84 -0.42 -4.74
C HIS A 127 5.11 0.47 -5.75
N CYS A 128 5.19 1.80 -5.61
CA CYS A 128 4.46 2.73 -6.48
C CYS A 128 5.28 3.93 -6.96
N TRP A 129 6.57 3.98 -6.66
CA TRP A 129 7.51 4.93 -7.25
C TRP A 129 8.76 4.20 -7.72
N ASP A 130 9.23 4.53 -8.93
CA ASP A 130 10.50 4.07 -9.50
C ASP A 130 11.71 4.81 -8.88
N GLU A 131 12.91 4.54 -9.42
CA GLU A 131 14.18 5.17 -9.03
C GLU A 131 14.16 6.69 -9.25
N GLU A 132 13.45 7.15 -10.28
CA GLU A 132 13.28 8.56 -10.63
C GLU A 132 12.21 9.28 -9.77
N GLY A 133 11.41 8.52 -9.02
CA GLY A 133 10.30 9.03 -8.21
C GLY A 133 9.02 9.30 -9.01
N GLU A 134 8.92 8.82 -10.25
CA GLU A 134 7.68 8.83 -11.01
C GLU A 134 6.70 7.80 -10.45
N PHE A 135 5.41 8.15 -10.51
CA PHE A 135 4.37 7.28 -9.97
C PHE A 135 4.02 6.17 -10.96
N ILE A 136 4.24 4.92 -10.55
CA ILE A 136 3.89 3.75 -11.35
C ILE A 136 2.39 3.45 -11.14
N PRO A 137 1.54 3.49 -12.18
CA PRO A 137 0.14 3.09 -12.04
C PRO A 137 0.03 1.57 -11.85
N GLY A 138 -0.90 1.16 -10.99
CA GLY A 138 -1.12 -0.24 -10.65
C GLY A 138 -1.48 -1.11 -11.87
N PRO A 139 -1.36 -2.43 -11.73
CA PRO A 139 -1.54 -3.15 -10.47
C PRO A 139 -0.31 -3.39 -9.60
N TYR A 140 -0.47 -3.31 -8.28
CA TYR A 140 0.64 -3.42 -7.34
C TYR A 140 0.78 -4.83 -6.74
N LYS A 141 2.03 -5.27 -6.58
CA LYS A 141 2.35 -6.43 -5.74
C LYS A 141 2.45 -5.97 -4.28
N LEU A 142 2.04 -6.82 -3.35
CA LEU A 142 2.19 -6.57 -1.92
C LEU A 142 3.62 -6.92 -1.45
N TRP A 143 4.14 -6.06 -0.59
CA TRP A 143 5.45 -6.15 0.04
C TRP A 143 5.30 -6.02 1.55
N CYS A 144 6.25 -6.58 2.28
CA CYS A 144 6.39 -6.39 3.71
C CYS A 144 7.85 -6.14 4.04
N ILE A 145 8.10 -5.54 5.20
CA ILE A 145 9.46 -5.35 5.70
C ILE A 145 9.84 -6.61 6.48
N ASP A 146 10.90 -7.28 6.03
CA ASP A 146 11.43 -8.42 6.75
C ASP A 146 11.97 -7.99 8.11
N GLN A 147 11.45 -8.58 9.20
CA GLN A 147 11.83 -8.19 10.56
C GLN A 147 13.31 -8.46 10.86
N LYS A 148 13.92 -9.44 10.18
CA LYS A 148 15.32 -9.80 10.41
C LYS A 148 16.29 -8.89 9.66
N SER A 149 16.06 -8.71 8.35
CA SER A 149 16.97 -7.93 7.51
C SER A 149 16.61 -6.45 7.39
N GLY A 150 15.39 -6.06 7.78
CA GLY A 150 14.86 -4.70 7.58
C GLY A 150 14.60 -4.36 6.11
N ASN A 151 14.78 -5.30 5.19
CA ASN A 151 14.60 -5.07 3.76
C ASN A 151 13.18 -5.39 3.31
N PHE A 152 12.77 -4.75 2.22
CA PHE A 152 11.50 -5.08 1.58
C PHE A 152 11.60 -6.45 0.90
N ARG A 153 10.62 -7.30 1.20
CA ARG A 153 10.41 -8.59 0.51
C ARG A 153 8.96 -8.71 0.08
N HIS A 154 8.71 -9.55 -0.92
CA HIS A 154 7.34 -9.89 -1.27
C HIS A 154 6.61 -10.48 -0.07
N MET A 155 5.35 -10.06 0.09
CA MET A 155 4.52 -10.53 1.18
C MET A 155 4.21 -12.02 0.96
N LEU A 156 4.48 -12.84 1.98
CA LEU A 156 4.14 -14.26 1.95
C LEU A 156 2.72 -14.44 2.51
N LYS A 157 2.13 -15.61 2.24
CA LYS A 157 0.77 -15.92 2.68
C LYS A 157 0.57 -15.80 4.19
N GLY A 158 1.60 -16.08 4.98
CA GLY A 158 1.55 -15.99 6.44
C GLY A 158 1.73 -14.58 7.02
N ASP A 159 2.13 -13.60 6.21
CA ASP A 159 2.30 -12.21 6.66
C ASP A 159 1.00 -11.40 6.54
N ASP A 160 0.05 -11.89 5.75
CA ASP A 160 -1.23 -11.23 5.50
C ASP A 160 -2.12 -11.31 6.76
N PRO A 161 -2.51 -10.18 7.37
CA PRO A 161 -3.35 -10.19 8.57
C PRO A 161 -4.74 -10.78 8.33
N GLU A 162 -5.25 -10.72 7.10
CA GLU A 162 -6.54 -11.34 6.75
C GLU A 162 -6.43 -12.85 6.48
N TYR A 163 -5.20 -13.38 6.39
CA TYR A 163 -5.02 -14.80 6.12
C TYR A 163 -5.37 -15.64 7.35
N VAL A 164 -6.64 -16.05 7.39
CA VAL A 164 -7.09 -17.12 8.28
C VAL A 164 -6.44 -18.41 7.81
N HIS A 165 -5.52 -18.92 8.63
CA HIS A 165 -4.90 -20.23 8.43
C HIS A 165 -5.98 -21.31 8.55
N SER A 166 -6.71 -21.57 7.45
CA SER A 166 -7.72 -22.61 7.43
C SER A 166 -6.99 -23.93 7.70
N ARG A 167 -7.21 -24.46 8.91
CA ARG A 167 -6.72 -25.76 9.35
C ARG A 167 -7.46 -26.85 8.58
N ARG A 168 -7.24 -27.01 7.28
CA ARG A 168 -7.75 -28.16 6.54
C ARG A 168 -7.00 -28.38 5.24
N ASN A 169 -6.49 -29.61 5.14
CA ASN A 169 -5.99 -30.34 3.98
C ASN A 169 -4.50 -30.16 3.64
N SER A 170 -3.74 -30.95 4.40
CA SER A 170 -2.64 -31.82 3.99
C SER A 170 -2.34 -31.93 2.48
N TYR A 171 -1.05 -31.83 2.16
CA TYR A 171 -0.29 -32.38 1.02
C TYR A 171 0.30 -31.43 -0.03
N ASP A 172 -0.01 -30.13 -0.03
CA ASP A 172 0.68 -29.18 -0.91
C ASP A 172 1.82 -28.45 -0.18
N ARG A 173 2.93 -29.16 0.03
CA ARG A 173 4.15 -28.65 0.70
C ARG A 173 5.11 -27.90 -0.24
N HIS A 174 4.76 -27.69 -1.51
CA HIS A 174 5.68 -27.11 -2.50
C HIS A 174 5.26 -25.75 -3.07
N SER A 175 4.11 -25.22 -2.68
CA SER A 175 3.61 -23.91 -3.11
C SER A 175 3.56 -22.92 -1.94
N GLN A 176 4.72 -22.64 -1.33
CA GLN A 176 4.95 -21.36 -0.64
C GLN A 176 5.13 -20.20 -1.63
N ASP A 177 4.65 -20.37 -2.87
CA ASP A 177 4.74 -19.35 -3.90
C ASP A 177 4.09 -18.07 -3.39
N SER A 178 4.95 -17.05 -3.33
CA SER A 178 4.62 -15.68 -2.96
C SER A 178 3.29 -15.34 -3.60
N ARG A 179 2.24 -15.10 -2.79
CA ARG A 179 1.09 -14.39 -3.33
C ARG A 179 1.62 -13.01 -3.66
N SER A 180 2.01 -12.81 -4.92
CA SER A 180 1.89 -11.49 -5.53
C SER A 180 0.39 -11.21 -5.66
N THR A 181 -0.30 -11.12 -4.51
CA THR A 181 -1.68 -10.68 -4.42
C THR A 181 -1.67 -9.28 -4.96
N GLN A 182 -2.28 -9.16 -6.12
CA GLN A 182 -2.43 -7.92 -6.81
C GLN A 182 -3.32 -7.04 -5.91
N TYR A 183 -2.77 -5.97 -5.34
CA TYR A 183 -3.58 -5.02 -4.59
C TYR A 183 -4.62 -4.43 -5.54
N ARG A 184 -5.91 -4.61 -5.21
CA ARG A 184 -7.03 -3.98 -5.89
C ARG A 184 -7.64 -2.97 -4.93
N SER A 185 -7.32 -1.70 -5.12
CA SER A 185 -7.95 -0.60 -4.38
C SER A 185 -9.47 -0.59 -4.66
N GLY A 186 -10.31 -0.88 -3.67
CA GLY A 186 -11.77 -0.71 -3.78
C GLY A 186 -12.57 -1.32 -2.61
N PRO A 187 -13.39 -0.53 -1.90
CA PRO A 187 -14.40 -1.05 -0.99
C PRO A 187 -15.53 -1.64 -1.85
N GLY A 188 -15.60 -2.96 -1.96
CA GLY A 188 -16.60 -3.65 -2.79
C GLY A 188 -16.07 -4.74 -3.72
N SER A 189 -14.89 -5.31 -3.49
CA SER A 189 -14.44 -6.51 -4.19
C SER A 189 -15.21 -7.76 -3.72
N ASN A 190 -16.53 -7.79 -3.97
CA ASN A 190 -17.33 -9.00 -3.89
C ASN A 190 -16.94 -9.90 -5.06
N ARG A 191 -15.97 -10.79 -4.84
CA ARG A 191 -15.78 -11.96 -5.68
C ARG A 191 -15.82 -13.22 -4.83
N GLU A 192 -16.99 -13.47 -4.23
CA GLU A 192 -17.49 -14.83 -4.11
C GLU A 192 -17.80 -15.34 -5.53
N GLY A 193 -16.75 -15.76 -6.23
CA GLY A 193 -16.86 -16.44 -7.50
C GLY A 193 -15.93 -17.65 -7.45
N PRO A 194 -16.42 -18.86 -7.73
CA PRO A 194 -15.63 -20.08 -7.58
C PRO A 194 -14.35 -19.97 -8.42
N SER A 195 -13.24 -20.36 -7.79
CA SER A 195 -11.90 -20.42 -8.38
C SER A 195 -11.92 -21.24 -9.68
N ILE A 196 -11.80 -20.55 -10.81
CA ILE A 196 -11.63 -21.19 -12.11
C ILE A 196 -10.18 -21.69 -12.18
N PRO A 197 -9.94 -23.00 -12.38
CA PRO A 197 -8.60 -23.54 -12.55
C PRO A 197 -8.02 -23.04 -13.87
N SER A 198 -6.85 -22.40 -13.79
CA SER A 198 -6.04 -22.09 -14.97
C SER A 198 -5.36 -23.38 -15.44
N THR A 199 -5.94 -24.05 -16.42
CA THR A 199 -5.23 -25.00 -17.28
C THR A 199 -4.96 -24.34 -18.62
N ARG A 200 -3.68 -24.08 -18.88
CA ARG A 200 -3.13 -23.91 -20.22
C ARG A 200 -3.54 -25.12 -21.09
N ALA A 201 -4.08 -24.86 -22.29
CA ALA A 201 -3.74 -25.61 -23.49
C ALA A 201 -4.26 -24.94 -24.78
N ASN A 202 -3.33 -24.79 -25.72
CA ASN A 202 -3.51 -24.81 -27.18
C ASN A 202 -4.03 -23.56 -27.92
N SER A 203 -3.04 -22.78 -28.34
CA SER A 203 -2.79 -22.41 -29.73
C SER A 203 -3.56 -23.22 -30.79
N ARG A 204 -4.39 -22.53 -31.58
CA ARG A 204 -4.52 -22.57 -33.07
C ARG A 204 -5.85 -21.94 -33.47
N ALA A 205 -5.83 -20.64 -33.76
CA ALA A 205 -6.88 -19.99 -34.53
C ALA A 205 -6.38 -19.86 -35.97
N ASN A 206 -6.80 -20.78 -36.84
CA ASN A 206 -6.84 -20.62 -38.29
C ASN A 206 -8.34 -20.77 -38.63
N SER A 207 -9.01 -19.76 -39.16
CA SER A 207 -9.00 -19.37 -40.59
C SER A 207 -9.53 -20.49 -41.49
N LEU A 208 -10.70 -20.19 -42.09
CA LEU A 208 -11.25 -20.70 -43.35
C LEU A 208 -11.63 -22.19 -43.45
N ARG A 209 -12.92 -22.41 -43.77
CA ARG A 209 -13.41 -22.95 -45.07
C ARG A 209 -14.51 -24.01 -44.88
N GLY A 210 -15.72 -23.65 -45.28
CA GLY A 210 -16.78 -24.60 -45.63
C GLY A 210 -16.72 -24.97 -47.11
N LEU A 211 -17.35 -26.11 -47.45
CA LEU A 211 -17.55 -26.70 -48.80
C LEU A 211 -16.24 -27.30 -49.37
N THR A 212 -16.10 -28.58 -49.75
CA THR A 212 -16.97 -29.50 -50.52
C THR A 212 -16.51 -30.99 -50.42
N SER A 213 -17.45 -31.92 -50.63
CA SER A 213 -17.34 -33.23 -51.36
C SER A 213 -16.37 -34.36 -50.95
N ALA A 214 -16.98 -35.43 -50.40
CA ALA A 214 -17.00 -36.82 -50.92
C ALA A 214 -15.81 -37.79 -50.65
N PRO A 215 -15.97 -39.13 -50.82
CA PRO A 215 -15.87 -40.10 -49.71
C PRO A 215 -14.88 -41.25 -49.96
N THR A 216 -14.38 -41.94 -48.91
CA THR A 216 -13.95 -43.36 -49.04
C THR A 216 -13.56 -44.02 -47.70
N SER A 217 -14.16 -45.19 -47.46
CA SER A 217 -13.64 -46.41 -46.82
C SER A 217 -13.01 -46.40 -45.40
N ALA A 218 -13.66 -47.19 -44.53
CA ALA A 218 -13.13 -47.89 -43.33
C ALA A 218 -11.96 -48.87 -43.69
N PRO A 219 -11.27 -49.61 -42.77
CA PRO A 219 -11.66 -49.98 -41.40
C PRO A 219 -10.52 -50.11 -40.33
N THR A 220 -10.94 -50.48 -39.10
CA THR A 220 -10.30 -51.36 -38.09
C THR A 220 -8.89 -51.07 -37.54
N SER A 221 -8.80 -50.81 -36.22
CA SER A 221 -8.18 -51.71 -35.20
C SER A 221 -7.71 -50.95 -33.93
N LYS A 222 -8.16 -51.44 -32.77
CA LYS A 222 -7.53 -51.29 -31.43
C LYS A 222 -6.29 -52.22 -31.38
N PRO A 223 -5.29 -52.14 -30.45
CA PRO A 223 -5.48 -51.99 -28.99
C PRO A 223 -4.28 -51.42 -28.16
N ALA A 224 -4.38 -51.59 -26.84
CA ALA A 224 -3.30 -51.73 -25.83
C ALA A 224 -2.95 -50.53 -24.93
N SER A 225 -3.70 -50.47 -23.82
CA SER A 225 -3.23 -50.40 -22.44
C SER A 225 -1.71 -50.38 -22.18
N ARG A 226 -1.24 -49.34 -21.46
CA ARG A 226 -0.06 -49.42 -20.59
C ARG A 226 -0.42 -49.01 -19.17
N ALA A 227 -0.57 -50.03 -18.33
CA ALA A 227 -0.53 -49.94 -16.89
C ALA A 227 0.90 -49.61 -16.45
N ASN A 228 1.07 -48.57 -15.62
CA ASN A 228 2.33 -48.30 -14.93
C ASN A 228 2.12 -48.56 -13.43
N SER A 229 2.49 -49.76 -13.01
CA SER A 229 2.73 -50.14 -11.61
C SER A 229 3.95 -49.39 -11.08
N ARG A 230 3.78 -48.57 -10.04
CA ARG A 230 4.90 -48.03 -9.25
C ARG A 230 5.04 -48.80 -7.93
N PRO A 231 6.27 -49.16 -7.53
CA PRO A 231 6.55 -49.97 -6.35
C PRO A 231 6.41 -49.17 -5.05
N THR A 232 5.84 -49.83 -4.05
CA THR A 232 5.72 -49.40 -2.65
C THR A 232 7.10 -49.34 -2.00
N SER A 233 7.52 -48.15 -1.56
CA SER A 233 8.72 -47.97 -0.72
C SER A 233 8.37 -48.15 0.76
N PRO A 234 9.27 -48.74 1.57
CA PRO A 234 8.99 -49.12 2.96
C PRO A 234 8.99 -47.90 3.91
N LYS A 235 8.02 -47.90 4.83
CA LYS A 235 7.87 -46.98 5.96
C LYS A 235 9.08 -47.07 6.89
N SER A 236 9.64 -45.92 7.27
CA SER A 236 10.59 -45.81 8.38
C SER A 236 9.89 -46.03 9.74
N PRO A 237 10.60 -46.56 10.75
CA PRO A 237 10.03 -46.82 12.07
C PRO A 237 9.83 -45.49 12.82
N GLY A 238 8.58 -45.20 13.19
CA GLY A 238 8.23 -44.07 14.04
C GLY A 238 8.63 -44.33 15.48
N VAL A 239 9.43 -43.44 16.05
CA VAL A 239 9.76 -43.40 17.48
C VAL A 239 8.51 -42.91 18.24
N PRO A 240 8.05 -43.64 19.28
CA PRO A 240 6.87 -43.27 20.05
C PRO A 240 7.08 -41.97 20.84
N LEU A 241 6.07 -41.08 20.79
CA LEU A 241 6.06 -39.74 21.40
C LEU A 241 6.27 -39.71 22.92
N SER A 242 6.22 -40.86 23.61
CA SER A 242 6.39 -40.95 25.06
C SER A 242 7.83 -40.72 25.54
N GLU A 243 8.84 -40.87 24.69
CA GLU A 243 10.25 -40.69 25.06
C GLU A 243 10.79 -39.27 24.80
N ALA A 244 10.11 -38.48 23.97
CA ALA A 244 10.56 -37.13 23.60
C ALA A 244 10.33 -36.08 24.70
N THR A 245 9.32 -36.28 25.56
CA THR A 245 9.00 -35.35 26.65
C THR A 245 10.01 -35.41 27.80
N THR A 246 10.62 -36.57 28.04
CA THR A 246 11.65 -36.77 29.08
C THR A 246 12.98 -36.07 28.76
N LEU A 247 13.29 -35.80 27.48
CA LEU A 247 14.52 -35.11 27.08
C LEU A 247 14.39 -33.57 27.03
N LEU A 248 13.17 -33.02 26.98
CA LEU A 248 12.95 -31.58 26.85
C LEU A 248 12.80 -30.84 28.18
N ASN A 249 12.42 -31.53 29.26
CA ASN A 249 12.25 -30.92 30.58
C ASN A 249 13.53 -30.37 31.25
N PRO A 250 14.72 -31.00 31.15
CA PRO A 250 15.90 -30.46 31.83
C PRO A 250 16.46 -29.17 31.18
N ILE A 251 16.31 -29.00 29.85
CA ILE A 251 16.86 -27.84 29.11
C ILE A 251 16.06 -26.56 29.40
N ALA A 252 14.76 -26.69 29.66
CA ALA A 252 13.90 -25.54 30.01
C ALA A 252 14.19 -25.00 31.41
N ALA A 253 14.54 -25.87 32.37
CA ALA A 253 14.87 -25.48 33.74
C ALA A 253 16.20 -24.70 33.82
N GLU A 254 17.20 -25.07 33.01
CA GLU A 254 18.51 -24.40 32.99
C GLU A 254 18.42 -22.94 32.50
N ARG A 255 17.54 -22.66 31.53
CA ARG A 255 17.33 -21.28 31.02
C ARG A 255 16.61 -20.37 32.01
N ALA A 256 15.75 -20.91 32.88
CA ALA A 256 15.04 -20.12 33.88
C ALA A 256 15.97 -19.61 35.00
N VAL A 257 17.04 -20.34 35.31
CA VAL A 257 18.02 -19.94 36.34
C VAL A 257 18.96 -18.84 35.82
N ALA A 258 19.39 -18.93 34.55
CA ALA A 258 20.26 -17.92 33.94
C ALA A 258 19.59 -16.54 33.80
N GLY A 259 18.27 -16.48 33.60
CA GLY A 259 17.54 -15.20 33.52
C GLY A 259 17.40 -14.47 34.85
N ARG A 260 17.51 -15.16 35.98
CA ARG A 260 17.30 -14.57 37.32
C ARG A 260 18.56 -13.98 37.95
N ALA A 261 19.75 -14.34 37.44
CA ALA A 261 21.04 -13.82 37.92
C ALA A 261 21.43 -12.45 37.29
N GLY A 262 20.76 -12.00 36.23
CA GLY A 262 21.09 -10.77 35.52
C GLY A 262 20.37 -9.49 36.00
N ALA A 263 19.47 -9.58 36.97
CA ALA A 263 18.54 -8.49 37.31
C ALA A 263 18.90 -7.67 38.56
N THR A 264 20.12 -7.79 39.08
CA THR A 264 20.59 -6.99 40.23
C THR A 264 21.88 -6.26 39.89
N SER A 265 21.76 -5.08 39.31
CA SER A 265 22.79 -4.03 39.41
C SER A 265 22.13 -2.65 39.34
N PRO A 266 21.97 -1.94 40.48
CA PRO A 266 21.57 -0.54 40.51
C PRO A 266 22.80 0.34 40.76
N GLY A 267 23.05 1.36 39.94
CA GLY A 267 23.99 2.40 40.32
C GLY A 267 24.50 3.31 39.21
N SER A 268 24.46 4.62 39.51
CA SER A 268 25.18 5.73 38.85
C SER A 268 24.46 6.33 37.62
N GLY A 269 23.76 7.47 37.69
CA GLY A 269 24.00 8.65 38.52
C GLY A 269 25.04 9.55 37.84
N ARG A 270 24.64 10.31 36.80
CA ARG A 270 25.48 11.38 36.24
C ARG A 270 24.67 12.63 35.95
N LEU A 271 24.71 13.53 36.92
CA LEU A 271 24.40 14.95 36.79
C LEU A 271 25.43 15.62 35.88
N HIS A 272 24.98 16.38 34.90
CA HIS A 272 25.80 17.39 34.20
C HIS A 272 25.17 18.76 34.42
N PRO A 273 25.81 19.68 35.16
CA PRO A 273 25.49 21.10 35.13
C PRO A 273 26.47 21.87 34.24
N ASN A 274 26.05 23.08 33.84
CA ASN A 274 26.87 24.20 33.35
C ASN A 274 27.44 24.03 31.93
N SER A 275 27.61 25.05 31.08
CA SER A 275 27.48 26.51 31.06
C SER A 275 27.85 26.90 29.60
N VAL A 276 27.38 27.95 28.92
CA VAL A 276 27.83 29.35 28.97
C VAL A 276 27.17 30.00 27.74
N ALA A 277 26.55 31.17 27.89
CA ALA A 277 26.25 32.08 26.78
C ALA A 277 27.43 33.04 26.55
N PRO A 278 27.71 33.48 25.32
CA PRO A 278 28.42 34.73 25.12
C PRO A 278 27.48 35.84 24.63
N ALA A 279 27.52 36.95 25.36
CA ALA A 279 27.03 38.25 24.95
C ALA A 279 28.19 39.05 24.31
N ASN A 280 27.80 39.87 23.33
CA ASN A 280 28.42 41.13 22.88
C ASN A 280 29.75 41.11 22.12
N GLY A 281 29.76 41.86 21.01
CA GLY A 281 30.94 42.33 20.28
C GLY A 281 30.54 43.21 19.10
N GLU A 282 30.47 44.52 19.38
CA GLU A 282 30.58 45.73 18.52
C GLU A 282 29.67 45.94 17.29
#